data_AF-A0A2N3GZP0-F1
#
_entry.id   AF-A0A2N3GZP0-F1
#
_cell.length_a   1.000
_cell.length_b   1.000
_cell.length_c   1.000
_cell.angle_alpha   90.00
_cell.angle_beta   90.00
_cell.angle_gamma   90.00
#
_symmetry.space_group_name_H-M   'P 1'
#
loop_
_entity.id
_entity.type
_entity.pdbx_description
1 polymer ?
#
loop_
_entity_poly.entity_id
_entity_poly.type
_entity_poly.pdbx_seq_one_letter_code
_entity_poly.pdbx_strand_id
1 'polypeptide(L)'
;MRVATWNLQRCSPHSRSRLPRILDWMKSIGPDVWVLTETYRDLSPGPAYSLVACSADAPDRRFEQGECWTAIWSRLPAEIHELAGDRERCAAAVVVGLPIVGTVLPWLADSRDSFRGADAFCARLAEQAQEWSRLQAEFGCICVAGDFNQDLLESGHYYGSNRGRAALRDTLHEAGLECITAPPNDPLGAVGLACIDHICVGGVGAGGLGVWPPSGQLDRKVSDHHGFHVEVERIT
;
A
#
# COMPACT_ATOMS: atom_id res chain seq x y z
N MET A 1 5.02 -12.24 -10.80
CA MET A 1 5.59 -10.90 -10.50
C MET A 1 5.40 -10.68 -9.02
N ARG A 2 6.47 -10.37 -8.27
CA ARG A 2 6.37 -10.11 -6.83
C ARG A 2 6.06 -8.64 -6.57
N VAL A 3 4.91 -8.35 -5.96
CA VAL A 3 4.53 -7.00 -5.52
C VAL A 3 4.63 -6.93 -4.01
N ALA A 4 5.24 -5.87 -3.50
CA ALA A 4 5.46 -5.67 -2.08
C ALA A 4 4.97 -4.29 -1.63
N THR A 5 4.45 -4.19 -0.40
CA THR A 5 4.08 -2.93 0.24
C THR A 5 4.74 -2.76 1.61
N TRP A 6 5.13 -1.53 1.95
CA TRP A 6 5.63 -1.19 3.28
C TRP A 6 5.50 0.30 3.60
N ASN A 7 4.86 0.62 4.73
CA ASN A 7 4.92 1.96 5.32
C ASN A 7 6.29 2.18 5.99
N LEU A 8 7.03 3.19 5.52
CA LEU A 8 8.37 3.51 6.02
C LEU A 8 8.36 4.51 7.17
N GLN A 9 7.18 4.93 7.64
CA GLN A 9 6.99 5.84 8.76
C GLN A 9 7.90 7.07 8.62
N ARG A 10 7.84 7.68 7.43
CA ARG A 10 8.54 8.92 7.07
C ARG A 10 10.05 8.83 7.27
N CYS A 11 10.66 7.66 7.07
CA CYS A 11 12.09 7.51 7.23
C CYS A 11 12.85 8.40 6.22
N SER A 12 13.53 9.42 6.74
CA SER A 12 14.32 10.31 5.90
C SER A 12 15.49 9.58 5.22
N PRO A 13 15.83 9.92 3.95
CA PRO A 13 17.06 9.50 3.28
C PRO A 13 18.35 9.86 4.03
N HIS A 14 18.28 10.80 4.97
CA HIS A 14 19.41 11.22 5.79
C HIS A 14 19.51 10.47 7.13
N SER A 15 18.57 9.56 7.42
CA SER A 15 18.52 8.82 8.68
C SER A 15 19.67 7.81 8.78
N ARG A 16 20.67 8.09 9.62
CA ARG A 16 21.86 7.24 9.77
C ARG A 16 21.58 5.88 10.42
N SER A 17 20.50 5.77 11.19
CA SER A 17 20.19 4.55 11.97
C SER A 17 19.06 3.72 11.36
N ARG A 18 18.03 4.36 10.80
CA ARG A 18 16.86 3.66 10.24
C ARG A 18 17.12 3.23 8.79
N LEU A 19 17.65 4.13 7.96
CA LEU A 19 17.77 3.88 6.53
C LEU A 19 18.60 2.63 6.20
N PRO A 20 19.80 2.39 6.78
CA PRO A 20 20.56 1.18 6.45
C PRO A 20 19.77 -0.11 6.71
N ARG A 21 18.99 -0.14 7.80
CA ARG A 21 18.18 -1.30 8.20
C ARG A 21 16.98 -1.50 7.27
N ILE A 22 16.37 -0.41 6.81
CA ILE A 22 15.31 -0.44 5.80
C ILE A 22 15.87 -0.99 4.48
N LEU A 23 17.02 -0.49 4.04
CA LEU A 23 17.68 -0.93 2.81
C LEU A 23 18.11 -2.40 2.88
N ASP A 24 18.57 -2.88 4.03
CA ASP A 24 18.88 -4.30 4.24
C ASP A 24 17.65 -5.19 4.07
N TRP A 25 16.49 -4.78 4.60
CA TRP A 25 15.22 -5.47 4.37
C TRP A 25 14.80 -5.40 2.90
N MET A 26 14.82 -4.22 2.29
CA MET A 26 14.44 -4.07 0.88
C MET A 26 15.28 -4.96 -0.04
N LYS A 27 16.59 -5.03 0.22
CA LYS A 27 17.52 -5.90 -0.49
C LYS A 27 17.23 -7.38 -0.28
N SER A 28 16.87 -7.80 0.94
CA SER A 28 16.59 -9.21 1.24
C SER A 28 15.28 -9.70 0.62
N ILE A 29 14.24 -8.86 0.59
CA ILE A 29 12.94 -9.21 0.00
C ILE A 29 12.99 -9.18 -1.53
N GLY A 30 13.67 -8.17 -2.09
CA GLY A 30 13.94 -8.04 -3.53
C GLY A 30 12.74 -8.33 -4.46
N PRO A 31 11.57 -7.68 -4.28
CA PRO A 31 10.39 -7.86 -5.12
C PRO A 31 10.56 -7.23 -6.50
N ASP A 32 9.66 -7.51 -7.44
CA ASP A 32 9.68 -6.83 -8.74
C ASP A 32 9.19 -5.39 -8.65
N VAL A 33 8.17 -5.17 -7.81
CA VAL A 33 7.55 -3.88 -7.57
C VAL A 33 7.48 -3.61 -6.08
N TRP A 34 7.89 -2.40 -5.69
CA TRP A 34 7.69 -1.84 -4.37
C TRP A 34 6.60 -0.77 -4.42
N VAL A 35 5.64 -0.86 -3.52
CA VAL A 35 4.68 0.19 -3.17
C VAL A 35 5.03 0.68 -1.77
N LEU A 36 5.69 1.82 -1.67
CA LEU A 36 6.16 2.36 -0.41
C LEU A 36 5.25 3.49 0.04
N THR A 37 4.83 3.46 1.30
CA THR A 37 3.99 4.51 1.88
C THR A 37 4.74 5.31 2.95
N GLU A 38 4.32 6.56 3.16
CA GLU A 38 4.98 7.54 4.02
C GLU A 38 6.50 7.58 3.82
N THR A 39 6.91 7.92 2.60
CA THR A 39 8.26 7.70 2.09
C THR A 39 8.81 8.97 1.44
N TYR A 40 9.95 8.85 0.77
CA TYR A 40 10.58 9.90 0.00
C TYR A 40 10.84 9.44 -1.45
N ARG A 41 10.70 10.37 -2.40
CA ARG A 41 10.88 10.13 -3.85
C ARG A 41 12.31 9.73 -4.22
N ASP A 42 13.30 10.08 -3.39
CA ASP A 42 14.71 9.76 -3.55
C ASP A 42 15.18 8.56 -2.70
N LEU A 43 14.29 7.96 -1.90
CA LEU A 43 14.57 6.72 -1.17
C LEU A 43 14.40 5.50 -2.10
N SER A 44 15.46 5.21 -2.85
CA SER A 44 15.50 4.07 -3.77
C SER A 44 15.69 2.73 -3.03
N PRO A 45 14.94 1.67 -3.39
CA PRO A 45 15.20 0.31 -2.89
C PRO A 45 16.53 -0.31 -3.39
N GLY A 46 17.19 0.32 -4.35
CA GLY A 46 18.47 -0.12 -4.89
C GLY A 46 18.64 0.19 -6.38
N PRO A 47 19.83 -0.02 -6.95
CA PRO A 47 20.18 0.41 -8.30
C PRO A 47 19.41 -0.29 -9.43
N ALA A 48 18.76 -1.41 -9.14
CA ALA A 48 17.91 -2.11 -10.11
C ALA A 48 16.51 -1.51 -10.24
N TYR A 49 16.12 -0.59 -9.36
CA TYR A 49 14.78 -0.02 -9.31
C TYR A 49 14.77 1.41 -9.82
N SER A 50 13.77 1.72 -10.64
CA SER A 50 13.44 3.09 -11.03
C SER A 50 12.16 3.54 -10.34
N LEU A 51 12.10 4.81 -9.94
CA LEU A 51 10.85 5.42 -9.49
C LEU A 51 9.94 5.55 -10.72
N VAL A 52 8.77 4.91 -10.67
CA VAL A 52 7.83 4.91 -11.80
C VAL A 52 6.73 5.93 -11.58
N ALA A 53 6.16 5.95 -10.37
CA ALA A 53 5.09 6.86 -10.00
C ALA A 53 5.23 7.25 -8.53
N CYS A 54 4.74 8.43 -8.17
CA CYS A 54 4.62 8.86 -6.78
C CYS A 54 3.41 9.78 -6.63
N SER A 55 2.92 9.90 -5.41
CA SER A 55 1.82 10.83 -5.12
C SER A 55 2.26 12.28 -5.35
N ALA A 56 1.30 13.12 -5.70
CA ALA A 56 1.47 14.56 -5.80
C ALA A 56 1.92 15.16 -4.46
N ASP A 57 2.43 16.38 -4.52
CA ASP A 57 2.80 17.15 -3.34
C ASP A 57 1.57 17.33 -2.43
N ALA A 58 1.76 17.09 -1.13
CA ALA A 58 0.71 17.22 -0.14
C ALA A 58 1.14 18.22 0.94
N PRO A 59 0.25 19.10 1.42
CA PRO A 59 0.60 20.20 2.32
C PRO A 59 1.11 19.74 3.69
N ASP A 60 0.83 18.49 4.09
CA ASP A 60 1.29 17.90 5.35
C ASP A 60 2.63 17.15 5.22
N ARG A 61 3.20 17.15 4.01
CA ARG A 61 4.48 16.54 3.67
C ARG A 61 5.52 17.61 3.40
N ARG A 62 6.77 17.29 3.72
CA ARG A 62 7.96 18.07 3.34
C ARG A 62 8.30 17.77 1.90
N PHE A 63 7.38 18.07 0.97
CA PHE A 63 7.52 17.70 -0.43
C PHE A 63 8.73 18.37 -1.09
N GLU A 64 9.16 19.54 -0.59
CA GLU A 64 10.40 20.20 -1.03
C GLU A 64 11.66 19.40 -0.67
N GLN A 65 11.57 18.51 0.32
CA GLN A 65 12.61 17.55 0.70
C GLN A 65 12.39 16.18 0.03
N GLY A 66 11.45 16.08 -0.91
CA GLY A 66 11.11 14.84 -1.60
C GLY A 66 10.14 13.93 -0.86
N GLU A 67 9.57 14.35 0.27
CA GLU A 67 8.61 13.52 1.02
C GLU A 67 7.29 13.35 0.26
N CYS A 68 6.77 12.13 0.20
CA CYS A 68 5.48 11.82 -0.41
C CYS A 68 4.69 10.78 0.40
N TRP A 69 3.40 10.66 0.11
CA TRP A 69 2.56 9.64 0.72
C TRP A 69 2.81 8.26 0.14
N THR A 70 3.00 8.19 -1.17
CA THR A 70 3.13 6.91 -1.88
C THR A 70 4.20 7.03 -2.96
N ALA A 71 5.03 6.01 -3.11
CA ALA A 71 5.97 5.85 -4.21
C ALA A 71 5.96 4.41 -4.75
N ILE A 72 5.88 4.27 -6.06
CA ILE A 72 5.95 2.99 -6.77
C ILE A 72 7.31 2.88 -7.46
N TRP A 73 8.08 1.87 -7.08
CA TRP A 73 9.35 1.54 -7.69
C TRP A 73 9.28 0.19 -8.40
N SER A 74 9.91 0.08 -9.56
CA SER A 74 9.92 -1.15 -10.35
C SER A 74 11.31 -1.44 -10.88
N ARG A 75 11.69 -2.73 -10.93
CA ARG A 75 12.83 -3.23 -11.72
C ARG A 75 12.43 -3.78 -13.09
N LEU A 76 11.12 -3.81 -13.37
CA LEU A 76 10.53 -4.21 -14.64
C LEU A 76 10.10 -2.98 -15.45
N PRO A 77 9.94 -3.10 -16.78
CA PRO A 77 9.36 -2.04 -17.61
C PRO A 77 7.99 -1.61 -17.08
N ALA A 78 7.84 -0.30 -16.87
CA ALA A 78 6.65 0.27 -16.30
C ALA A 78 6.45 1.71 -16.78
N GLU A 79 5.20 2.13 -16.84
CA GLU A 79 4.80 3.47 -17.26
C GLU A 79 3.91 4.09 -16.16
N ILE A 80 4.06 5.39 -15.95
CA ILE A 80 3.19 6.14 -15.03
C ILE A 80 1.75 6.13 -15.56
N HIS A 81 0.78 6.00 -14.66
CA HIS A 81 -0.63 6.17 -14.97
C HIS A 81 -1.20 7.30 -14.12
N GLU A 82 -1.70 8.35 -14.76
CA GLU A 82 -2.28 9.48 -14.04
C GLU A 82 -3.65 9.12 -13.46
N LEU A 83 -3.80 9.36 -12.16
CA LEU A 83 -5.06 9.20 -11.45
C LEU A 83 -5.90 10.47 -11.56
N ALA A 84 -7.21 10.30 -11.71
CA ALA A 84 -8.16 11.43 -11.70
C ALA A 84 -8.50 11.90 -10.28
N GLY A 85 -8.43 11.00 -9.29
CA GLY A 85 -8.80 11.23 -7.88
C GLY A 85 -7.66 10.96 -6.90
N ASP A 86 -7.72 11.63 -5.74
CA ASP A 86 -6.84 11.50 -4.58
C ASP A 86 -5.32 11.38 -4.89
N ARG A 87 -4.84 12.25 -5.79
CA ARG A 87 -3.44 12.25 -6.24
C ARG A 87 -2.45 12.54 -5.11
N GLU A 88 -2.88 13.12 -4.00
CA GLU A 88 -2.01 13.43 -2.86
C GLU A 88 -1.65 12.18 -2.04
N ARG A 89 -2.50 11.16 -2.01
CA ARG A 89 -2.28 9.91 -1.26
C ARG A 89 -2.01 8.71 -2.16
N CYS A 90 -2.46 8.77 -3.41
CA CYS A 90 -2.35 7.67 -4.36
C CYS A 90 -1.32 7.95 -5.45
N ALA A 91 -0.78 6.86 -5.99
CA ALA A 91 0.01 6.85 -7.22
C ALA A 91 -0.36 5.60 -8.02
N ALA A 92 -0.24 5.65 -9.35
CA ALA A 92 -0.48 4.48 -10.19
C ALA A 92 0.56 4.34 -11.29
N ALA A 93 0.84 3.09 -11.65
CA ALA A 93 1.72 2.73 -12.74
C ALA A 93 1.24 1.43 -13.40
N VAL A 94 1.49 1.27 -14.69
CA VAL A 94 1.25 0.02 -15.40
C VAL A 94 2.58 -0.72 -15.53
N VAL A 95 2.74 -1.85 -14.83
CA VAL A 95 3.97 -2.64 -14.80
C VAL A 95 3.76 -3.91 -15.62
N VAL A 96 4.46 -4.05 -16.75
CA VAL A 96 4.28 -5.17 -17.70
C VAL A 96 2.78 -5.43 -18.00
N GLY A 97 2.04 -4.34 -18.19
CA GLY A 97 0.61 -4.34 -18.47
C GLY A 97 -0.31 -4.47 -17.25
N LEU A 98 0.15 -4.76 -16.03
CA LEU A 98 -0.70 -4.80 -14.84
C LEU A 98 -0.73 -3.41 -14.16
N PRO A 99 -1.90 -2.77 -14.00
CA PRO A 99 -2.02 -1.59 -13.18
C PRO A 99 -1.72 -1.90 -11.71
N ILE A 100 -0.77 -1.16 -11.15
CA ILE A 100 -0.42 -1.14 -9.73
C ILE A 100 -0.84 0.23 -9.18
N VAL A 101 -1.71 0.22 -8.16
CA VAL A 101 -2.11 1.43 -7.43
C VAL A 101 -1.52 1.36 -6.04
N GLY A 102 -0.74 2.38 -5.68
CA GLY A 102 -0.32 2.61 -4.31
C GLY A 102 -1.31 3.53 -3.60
N THR A 103 -1.64 3.25 -2.35
CA THR A 103 -2.59 4.07 -1.57
C THR A 103 -2.20 4.25 -0.10
N VAL A 104 -2.61 5.39 0.46
CA VAL A 104 -2.75 5.57 1.91
C VAL A 104 -4.15 6.07 2.23
N LEU A 105 -4.92 5.32 3.01
CA LEU A 105 -6.22 5.77 3.53
C LEU A 105 -6.05 6.50 4.87
N PRO A 106 -6.95 7.46 5.22
CA PRO A 106 -6.86 8.18 6.49
C PRO A 106 -6.95 7.26 7.71
N TRP A 107 -6.14 7.52 8.74
CA TRP A 107 -6.36 6.93 10.06
C TRP A 107 -7.39 7.74 10.86
N LEU A 108 -7.86 7.20 12.00
CA LEU A 108 -8.96 7.83 12.74
C LEU A 108 -8.68 9.24 13.27
N ALA A 109 -7.41 9.50 13.63
CA ALA A 109 -6.98 10.80 14.14
C ALA A 109 -6.49 11.74 13.03
N ASP A 110 -6.61 11.34 11.76
CA ASP A 110 -6.30 12.19 10.64
C ASP A 110 -7.24 13.41 10.62
N SER A 111 -6.65 14.57 10.40
CA SER A 111 -7.33 15.86 10.48
C SER A 111 -7.17 16.70 9.21
N ARG A 112 -6.62 16.11 8.14
CA ARG A 112 -6.39 16.79 6.86
C ARG A 112 -7.67 17.12 6.11
N ASP A 113 -8.66 16.24 6.17
CA ASP A 113 -9.95 16.46 5.51
C ASP A 113 -10.82 17.48 6.26
N SER A 114 -11.95 17.89 5.70
CA SER A 114 -13.01 18.56 6.49
C SER A 114 -13.75 17.57 7.39
N PHE A 115 -13.78 16.30 6.99
CA PHE A 115 -14.31 15.17 7.75
C PHE A 115 -13.29 14.65 8.77
N ARG A 116 -13.73 13.80 9.70
CA ARG A 116 -12.90 13.21 10.76
C ARG A 116 -13.20 11.73 10.93
N GLY A 117 -12.24 10.96 11.44
CA GLY A 117 -12.44 9.56 11.80
C GLY A 117 -12.97 8.72 10.64
N ALA A 118 -14.00 7.92 10.92
CA ALA A 118 -14.62 7.05 9.93
C ALA A 118 -15.25 7.81 8.74
N ASP A 119 -15.71 9.05 8.91
CA ASP A 119 -16.25 9.83 7.78
C ASP A 119 -15.16 10.24 6.80
N ALA A 120 -13.99 10.68 7.30
CA ALA A 120 -12.84 10.99 6.45
C ALA A 120 -12.36 9.74 5.71
N PHE A 121 -12.25 8.62 6.44
CA PHE A 121 -11.92 7.33 5.85
C PHE A 121 -12.87 6.96 4.71
N CYS A 122 -14.18 6.93 4.96
CA CYS A 122 -15.15 6.53 3.96
C CYS A 122 -15.20 7.48 2.75
N ALA A 123 -15.05 8.79 2.98
CA ALA A 123 -15.02 9.77 1.89
C ALA A 123 -13.81 9.56 0.97
N ARG A 124 -12.61 9.39 1.54
CA ARG A 124 -11.38 9.14 0.77
C ARG A 124 -11.41 7.78 0.08
N LEU A 125 -11.89 6.74 0.77
CA LEU A 125 -12.11 5.42 0.18
C LEU A 125 -13.01 5.49 -1.06
N ALA A 126 -14.14 6.21 -0.98
CA ALA A 126 -15.07 6.34 -2.11
C ALA A 126 -14.44 7.08 -3.31
N GLU A 127 -13.55 8.03 -3.09
CA GLU A 127 -12.82 8.71 -4.17
C GLU A 127 -11.79 7.77 -4.81
N GLN A 128 -10.99 7.07 -4.01
CA GLN A 128 -9.99 6.13 -4.51
C GLN A 128 -10.62 4.90 -5.20
N ALA A 129 -11.74 4.41 -4.68
CA ALA A 129 -12.49 3.28 -5.24
C ALA A 129 -12.96 3.52 -6.68
N GLN A 130 -13.30 4.77 -7.02
CA GLN A 130 -13.69 5.12 -8.39
C GLN A 130 -12.52 4.87 -9.36
N GLU A 131 -11.30 5.21 -8.96
CA GLU A 131 -10.11 4.93 -9.77
C GLU A 131 -9.81 3.44 -9.84
N TRP A 132 -9.97 2.70 -8.74
CA TRP A 132 -9.76 1.25 -8.74
C TRP A 132 -10.72 0.55 -9.70
N SER A 133 -12.01 0.88 -9.63
CA SER A 133 -13.03 0.33 -10.52
C SER A 133 -12.80 0.73 -11.98
N ARG A 134 -12.38 1.97 -12.25
CA ARG A 134 -12.04 2.44 -13.61
C ARG A 134 -10.89 1.62 -14.19
N LEU A 135 -9.80 1.48 -13.44
CA LEU A 135 -8.63 0.71 -13.85
C LEU A 135 -8.95 -0.77 -14.03
N GLN A 136 -9.72 -1.36 -13.12
CA GLN A 136 -10.15 -2.75 -13.23
C GLN A 136 -11.02 -2.98 -14.48
N ALA A 137 -11.92 -2.06 -14.80
CA ALA A 137 -12.74 -2.13 -16.02
C ALA A 137 -11.90 -1.93 -17.30
N GLU A 138 -10.92 -1.03 -17.26
CA GLU A 138 -10.07 -0.69 -18.41
C GLU A 138 -9.07 -1.81 -18.76
N PHE A 139 -8.43 -2.40 -17.74
CA PHE A 139 -7.36 -3.39 -17.94
C PHE A 139 -7.81 -4.84 -17.70
N GLY A 140 -9.00 -5.05 -17.15
CA GLY A 140 -9.50 -6.36 -16.71
C GLY A 140 -8.76 -6.94 -15.50
N CYS A 141 -7.72 -6.25 -15.02
CA CYS A 141 -6.89 -6.66 -13.90
C CYS A 141 -6.29 -5.45 -13.19
N ILE A 142 -5.99 -5.60 -11.89
CA ILE A 142 -5.39 -4.56 -11.06
C ILE A 142 -4.73 -5.18 -9.81
N CYS A 143 -3.75 -4.49 -9.27
CA CYS A 143 -3.24 -4.70 -7.92
C CYS A 143 -3.26 -3.34 -7.17
N VAL A 144 -3.93 -3.29 -6.03
CA VAL A 144 -3.97 -2.13 -5.13
C VAL A 144 -3.23 -2.49 -3.86
N ALA A 145 -2.20 -1.74 -3.50
CA ALA A 145 -1.39 -2.02 -2.33
C ALA A 145 -1.07 -0.76 -1.53
N GLY A 146 -0.86 -0.88 -0.22
CA GLY A 146 -0.50 0.28 0.59
C GLY A 146 -0.97 0.18 2.03
N ASP A 147 -1.07 1.33 2.68
CA ASP A 147 -1.55 1.46 4.06
C ASP A 147 -3.04 1.82 4.04
N PHE A 148 -3.88 0.82 4.33
CA PHE A 148 -5.32 1.00 4.32
C PHE A 148 -5.83 1.52 5.66
N ASN A 149 -5.00 1.61 6.71
CA ASN A 149 -5.42 2.08 8.04
C ASN A 149 -6.70 1.43 8.60
N GLN A 150 -6.99 0.20 8.18
CA GLN A 150 -8.23 -0.49 8.51
C GLN A 150 -8.01 -2.00 8.53
N ASP A 151 -8.30 -2.66 9.65
CA ASP A 151 -8.31 -4.12 9.69
C ASP A 151 -9.52 -4.69 8.92
N LEU A 152 -9.38 -5.92 8.42
CA LEU A 152 -10.44 -6.69 7.73
C LEU A 152 -10.85 -7.95 8.50
N LEU A 153 -10.73 -7.97 9.83
CA LEU A 153 -11.09 -9.13 10.67
C LEU A 153 -12.58 -9.49 10.58
N GLU A 154 -12.91 -10.76 10.31
CA GLU A 154 -14.31 -11.24 10.24
C GLU A 154 -15.07 -11.02 11.56
N SER A 155 -14.38 -11.22 12.69
CA SER A 155 -14.88 -10.97 14.03
C SER A 155 -13.83 -10.26 14.88
N GLY A 156 -14.29 -9.48 15.86
CA GLY A 156 -13.41 -8.66 16.69
C GLY A 156 -13.00 -7.34 16.03
N HIS A 157 -11.95 -6.73 16.57
CA HIS A 157 -11.45 -5.43 16.13
C HIS A 157 -10.01 -5.26 16.57
N TYR A 158 -9.16 -4.77 15.66
CA TYR A 158 -7.77 -4.45 15.95
C TYR A 158 -7.47 -2.97 15.69
N TYR A 159 -7.87 -2.42 14.54
CA TYR A 159 -7.60 -1.05 14.16
C TYR A 159 -8.63 -0.47 13.17
N GLY A 160 -8.77 0.85 13.15
CA GLY A 160 -9.75 1.56 12.31
C GLY A 160 -11.13 1.58 12.96
N SER A 161 -12.21 1.44 12.20
CA SER A 161 -13.57 1.48 12.73
C SER A 161 -14.46 0.41 12.11
N ASN A 162 -15.53 0.00 12.83
CA ASN A 162 -16.50 -0.96 12.30
C ASN A 162 -17.13 -0.47 10.98
N ARG A 163 -17.41 0.83 10.88
CA ARG A 163 -17.97 1.43 9.66
C ARG A 163 -16.96 1.47 8.52
N GLY A 164 -15.72 1.86 8.80
CA GLY A 164 -14.63 1.86 7.81
C GLY A 164 -14.36 0.45 7.28
N ARG A 165 -14.31 -0.55 8.17
CA ARG A 165 -14.16 -1.97 7.78
C ARG A 165 -15.29 -2.45 6.88
N ALA A 166 -16.54 -2.14 7.23
CA ALA A 166 -17.69 -2.50 6.39
C ALA A 166 -17.59 -1.84 5.01
N ALA A 167 -17.34 -0.52 4.98
CA ALA A 167 -17.19 0.22 3.73
C ALA A 167 -16.03 -0.30 2.87
N LEU A 168 -14.90 -0.66 3.48
CA LEU A 168 -13.76 -1.23 2.76
C LEU A 168 -14.10 -2.60 2.16
N ARG A 169 -14.78 -3.48 2.90
CA ARG A 169 -15.23 -4.78 2.36
C ARG A 169 -16.17 -4.61 1.18
N ASP A 170 -17.17 -3.75 1.34
CA ASP A 170 -18.17 -3.51 0.30
C ASP A 170 -17.49 -2.95 -0.96
N THR A 171 -16.59 -1.97 -0.78
CA THR A 171 -15.79 -1.38 -1.87
C THR A 171 -14.93 -2.41 -2.60
N LEU A 172 -14.19 -3.26 -1.87
CA LEU A 172 -13.36 -4.28 -2.47
C LEU A 172 -14.21 -5.28 -3.26
N HIS A 173 -15.34 -5.73 -2.69
CA HIS A 173 -16.28 -6.62 -3.35
C HIS A 173 -16.87 -6.00 -4.62
N GLU A 174 -17.35 -4.76 -4.56
CA GLU A 174 -17.91 -4.03 -5.70
C GLU A 174 -16.89 -3.78 -6.82
N ALA A 175 -15.63 -3.53 -6.47
CA ALA A 175 -14.53 -3.38 -7.42
C ALA A 175 -13.99 -4.73 -7.93
N GLY A 176 -14.52 -5.87 -7.46
CA GLY A 176 -14.04 -7.20 -7.85
C GLY A 176 -12.63 -7.51 -7.36
N LEU A 177 -12.26 -7.00 -6.17
CA LEU A 177 -10.95 -7.14 -5.56
C LEU A 177 -10.97 -8.12 -4.39
N GLU A 178 -9.98 -9.01 -4.38
CA GLU A 178 -9.68 -9.90 -3.26
C GLU A 178 -8.51 -9.33 -2.45
N CYS A 179 -8.66 -9.18 -1.13
CA CYS A 179 -7.56 -8.77 -0.25
C CYS A 179 -6.76 -9.99 0.22
N ILE A 180 -5.54 -10.14 -0.29
CA ILE A 180 -4.68 -11.32 -0.08
C ILE A 180 -4.09 -11.33 1.33
N THR A 181 -3.94 -10.16 1.94
CA THR A 181 -3.40 -9.95 3.29
C THR A 181 -4.47 -9.96 4.39
N ALA A 182 -5.73 -10.23 4.04
CA ALA A 182 -6.84 -10.34 5.00
C ALA A 182 -7.14 -11.80 5.37
N PRO A 183 -7.95 -12.07 6.41
CA PRO A 183 -8.42 -13.42 6.70
C PRO A 183 -9.07 -14.08 5.47
N PRO A 184 -8.86 -15.40 5.27
CA PRO A 184 -8.20 -16.34 6.18
C PRO A 184 -6.65 -16.33 6.10
N ASN A 185 -6.07 -15.51 5.22
CA ASN A 185 -4.64 -15.48 4.93
C ASN A 185 -3.85 -14.43 5.74
N ASP A 186 -4.47 -13.76 6.73
CA ASP A 186 -3.82 -12.71 7.51
C ASP A 186 -2.53 -13.23 8.19
N PRO A 187 -1.33 -12.77 7.75
CA PRO A 187 -0.04 -13.27 8.23
C PRO A 187 0.26 -12.84 9.67
N LEU A 188 -0.50 -11.90 10.22
CA LEU A 188 -0.36 -11.42 11.60
C LEU A 188 -1.36 -12.07 12.56
N GLY A 189 -2.36 -12.79 12.06
CA GLY A 189 -3.38 -13.44 12.88
C GLY A 189 -2.80 -14.44 13.90
N ALA A 190 -1.73 -15.15 13.54
CA ALA A 190 -1.07 -16.13 14.42
C ALA A 190 -0.43 -15.52 15.68
N VAL A 191 -0.17 -14.20 15.68
CA VAL A 191 0.40 -13.47 16.83
C VAL A 191 -0.62 -12.55 17.50
N GLY A 192 -1.93 -12.72 17.20
CA GLY A 192 -3.01 -11.94 17.81
C GLY A 192 -3.07 -10.48 17.35
N LEU A 193 -2.48 -10.17 16.19
CA LEU A 193 -2.56 -8.87 15.53
C LEU A 193 -3.37 -9.02 14.23
N ALA A 194 -3.67 -7.90 13.56
CA ALA A 194 -4.29 -7.91 12.23
C ALA A 194 -3.58 -6.95 11.29
N CYS A 195 -3.59 -7.27 10.00
CA CYS A 195 -3.04 -6.39 8.97
C CYS A 195 -3.92 -5.14 8.79
N ILE A 196 -3.25 -4.00 8.58
CA ILE A 196 -3.87 -2.75 8.10
C ILE A 196 -3.21 -2.24 6.82
N ASP A 197 -2.02 -2.71 6.49
CA ASP A 197 -1.43 -2.59 5.17
C ASP A 197 -1.87 -3.79 4.34
N HIS A 198 -2.37 -3.52 3.14
CA HIS A 198 -3.01 -4.53 2.34
C HIS A 198 -2.46 -4.61 0.93
N ILE A 199 -2.57 -5.82 0.35
CA ILE A 199 -2.42 -6.06 -1.09
C ILE A 199 -3.69 -6.72 -1.59
N CYS A 200 -4.42 -6.00 -2.42
CA CYS A 200 -5.68 -6.40 -3.02
C CYS A 200 -5.50 -6.59 -4.53
N VAL A 201 -6.09 -7.63 -5.10
CA VAL A 201 -5.94 -7.96 -6.52
C VAL A 201 -7.28 -8.24 -7.19
N GLY A 202 -7.38 -7.92 -8.48
CA GLY A 202 -8.52 -8.24 -9.34
C GLY A 202 -8.03 -8.78 -10.68
N GLY A 203 -8.72 -9.79 -11.24
CA GLY A 203 -8.41 -10.35 -12.55
C GLY A 203 -7.02 -11.02 -12.69
N VAL A 204 -6.35 -11.31 -11.58
CA VAL A 204 -5.06 -12.02 -11.53
C VAL A 204 -5.11 -13.08 -10.43
N GLY A 205 -4.32 -14.13 -10.58
CA GLY A 205 -4.03 -15.05 -9.49
C GLY A 205 -3.02 -14.42 -8.53
N ALA A 206 -3.16 -14.71 -7.24
CA ALA A 206 -2.20 -14.28 -6.23
C ALA A 206 -1.88 -15.41 -5.25
N GLY A 207 -0.65 -15.42 -4.76
CA GLY A 207 -0.14 -16.39 -3.80
C GLY A 207 1.20 -15.97 -3.21
N GLY A 208 1.91 -16.91 -2.58
CA GLY A 208 3.27 -16.66 -2.09
C GLY A 208 3.38 -15.50 -1.10
N LEU A 209 2.37 -15.33 -0.24
CA LEU A 209 2.31 -14.27 0.77
C LEU A 209 3.51 -14.38 1.71
N GLY A 210 4.24 -13.28 1.86
CA GLY A 210 5.30 -13.13 2.85
C GLY A 210 5.15 -11.85 3.66
N VAL A 211 5.72 -11.86 4.87
CA VAL A 211 5.68 -10.76 5.83
C VAL A 211 7.09 -10.52 6.39
N TRP A 212 7.44 -9.25 6.60
CA TRP A 212 8.66 -8.88 7.33
C TRP A 212 8.46 -7.64 8.22
N PRO A 213 9.31 -7.48 9.25
CA PRO A 213 10.06 -8.55 9.90
C PRO A 213 9.12 -9.68 10.35
N PRO A 214 9.61 -10.90 10.64
CA PRO A 214 8.74 -12.02 11.02
C PRO A 214 7.78 -11.64 12.15
N SER A 215 6.54 -12.16 12.09
CA SER A 215 5.47 -11.82 13.04
C SER A 215 5.96 -11.92 14.50
N GLY A 216 5.77 -10.84 15.26
CA GLY A 216 6.23 -10.73 16.65
C GLY A 216 7.67 -10.20 16.82
N GLN A 217 8.39 -9.92 15.72
CA GLN A 217 9.75 -9.35 15.74
C GLN A 217 9.81 -7.93 15.20
N LEU A 218 8.68 -7.21 15.20
CA LEU A 218 8.61 -5.84 14.74
C LEU A 218 9.52 -4.93 15.57
N ASP A 219 10.56 -4.40 14.93
CA ASP A 219 11.36 -3.33 15.52
C ASP A 219 10.80 -1.97 15.13
N ARG A 220 10.03 -1.38 16.05
CA ARG A 220 9.44 -0.04 15.92
C ARG A 220 10.46 1.09 15.73
N LYS A 221 11.75 0.84 15.93
CA LYS A 221 12.81 1.80 15.58
C LYS A 221 13.08 1.81 14.07
N VAL A 222 12.71 0.77 13.32
CA VAL A 222 12.84 0.71 11.86
C VAL A 222 11.57 1.25 11.21
N SER A 223 10.43 0.61 11.49
CA SER A 223 9.07 1.03 11.14
C SER A 223 8.12 0.42 12.18
N ASP A 224 7.01 1.09 12.46
CA ASP A 224 5.90 0.55 13.23
C ASP A 224 4.93 -0.30 12.40
N HIS A 225 5.19 -0.46 11.10
CA HIS A 225 4.46 -1.35 10.21
C HIS A 225 5.30 -2.56 9.80
N HIS A 226 4.62 -3.69 9.65
CA HIS A 226 5.16 -4.82 8.90
C HIS A 226 5.07 -4.49 7.39
N GLY A 227 5.97 -5.04 6.60
CA GLY A 227 5.83 -5.06 5.15
C GLY A 227 5.34 -6.43 4.69
N PHE A 228 4.69 -6.43 3.52
CA PHE A 228 4.07 -7.62 2.95
C PHE A 228 4.41 -7.75 1.47
N HIS A 229 4.51 -8.97 0.96
CA HIS A 229 4.63 -9.23 -0.46
C HIS A 229 3.74 -10.37 -0.89
N VAL A 230 3.34 -10.36 -2.17
CA VAL A 230 2.61 -11.43 -2.83
C VAL A 230 3.21 -11.68 -4.21
N GLU A 231 3.12 -12.91 -4.68
CA GLU A 231 3.32 -13.26 -6.08
C GLU A 231 1.98 -13.06 -6.81
N VAL A 232 1.98 -12.25 -7.87
CA VAL A 232 0.83 -12.08 -8.77
C VAL A 232 1.13 -12.69 -10.14
N GLU A 233 0.15 -13.38 -10.69
CA GLU A 233 0.21 -14.07 -11.98
C GLU A 233 -1.06 -13.76 -12.79
N ARG A 234 -0.90 -13.44 -14.08
CA ARG A 234 -2.07 -13.23 -14.93
C ARG A 234 -2.79 -14.56 -15.16
N ILE A 235 -4.10 -14.52 -15.02
CA ILE A 235 -4.95 -15.65 -15.42
C ILE A 235 -5.02 -15.59 -16.95
N THR A 236 -4.38 -16.56 -17.61
CA THR A 236 -4.43 -16.75 -19.07
C THR A 236 -5.74 -17.36 -19.53
#